data_AF-Q2IAS6-F1
#
_entry.id   AF-Q2IAS6-F1
#
_cell.length_a   1.000
_cell.length_b   1.000
_cell.length_c   1.000
_cell.angle_alpha   90.00
_cell.angle_beta   90.00
_cell.angle_gamma   90.00
#
_symmetry.space_group_name_H-M   'P 1'
#
loop_
_entity.id
_entity.type
_entity.pdbx_description
1 polymer ?
#
loop_
_entity_poly.entity_id
_entity_poly.type
_entity_poly.pdbx_seq_one_letter_code
_entity_poly.pdbx_strand_id
1 'polypeptide(L)'
;KAVAEKAACAEAKERGVDLVVINPVLVLGPLLQSTINASIIHILKYLTGSAKTYANSVQAYVHVKDVALAHVLVLETPSASGRYLCAESVLHRGDVVEILAKFFPEYNVPTKCSDEVNPRVKPYKFSNQKLKDLGLEFTPVKQCLYETVKS
;
A
#
# COMPACT_ATOMS: atom_id res chain seq x y z
N LYS A 1 11.71 10.18 -4.29
CA LYS A 1 11.80 9.25 -3.13
C LYS A 1 13.16 8.53 -3.08
N ALA A 2 13.59 7.80 -4.12
CA ALA A 2 14.86 7.06 -4.09
C ALA A 2 16.11 7.91 -3.79
N VAL A 3 16.27 9.07 -4.44
CA VAL A 3 17.41 9.97 -4.19
C VAL A 3 17.40 10.52 -2.76
N ALA A 4 16.22 10.87 -2.25
CA ALA A 4 16.06 11.38 -0.89
C ALA A 4 16.43 10.33 0.17
N GLU A 5 16.03 9.06 -0.03
CA GLU A 5 16.41 7.96 0.87
C GLU A 5 17.93 7.74 0.87
N LYS A 6 18.57 7.74 -0.32
CA LYS A 6 20.04 7.64 -0.42
C LYS A 6 20.75 8.79 0.29
N ALA A 7 20.24 10.03 0.12
CA ALA A 7 20.78 11.20 0.79
C ALA A 7 20.64 11.10 2.31
N ALA A 8 19.47 10.69 2.82
CA ALA A 8 19.25 10.49 4.25
C ALA A 8 20.21 9.44 4.84
N CYS A 9 20.42 8.31 4.15
CA CYS A 9 21.37 7.29 4.58
C CYS A 9 22.83 7.78 4.58
N ALA A 10 23.22 8.58 3.58
CA ALA A 10 24.56 9.16 3.52
C ALA A 10 24.78 10.16 4.66
N GLU A 11 23.82 11.07 4.87
CA GLU A 11 23.87 12.11 5.90
C GLU A 11 23.88 11.50 7.31
N ALA A 12 23.02 10.51 7.56
CA ALA A 12 22.96 9.82 8.84
C ALA A 12 24.30 9.12 9.17
N LYS A 13 24.90 8.47 8.17
CA LYS A 13 26.23 7.86 8.31
C LYS A 13 27.31 8.89 8.59
N GLU A 14 27.31 10.02 7.88
CA GLU A 14 28.30 11.09 8.08
C GLU A 14 28.20 11.71 9.47
N ARG A 15 26.97 11.88 9.99
CA ARG A 15 26.70 12.52 11.29
C ARG A 15 26.69 11.55 12.47
N GLY A 16 26.84 10.25 12.25
CA GLY A 16 26.73 9.24 13.31
C GLY A 16 25.32 9.15 13.92
N VAL A 17 24.28 9.41 13.13
CA VAL A 17 22.87 9.28 13.53
C VAL A 17 22.38 7.88 13.17
N ASP A 18 21.74 7.20 14.12
CA ASP A 18 21.08 5.92 13.84
C ASP A 18 19.83 6.12 12.98
N LEU A 19 19.72 5.36 11.90
CA LEU A 19 18.67 5.50 10.89
C LEU A 19 18.11 4.13 10.49
N VAL A 20 16.79 4.02 10.60
CA VAL A 20 16.00 2.92 10.05
C VAL A 20 14.97 3.49 9.07
N VAL A 21 14.75 2.79 7.95
CA VAL A 21 13.85 3.24 6.88
C VAL A 21 12.68 2.26 6.72
N ILE A 22 11.46 2.78 6.80
CA ILE A 22 10.25 2.06 6.36
C ILE A 22 9.96 2.42 4.91
N ASN A 23 9.76 1.41 4.06
CA ASN A 23 9.35 1.55 2.68
C ASN A 23 7.90 1.03 2.52
N PRO A 24 6.89 1.88 2.77
CA PRO A 24 5.51 1.49 2.54
C PRO A 24 5.17 1.48 1.06
N VAL A 25 4.27 0.57 0.69
CA VAL A 25 3.67 0.50 -0.65
C VAL A 25 2.46 1.44 -0.76
N LEU A 26 1.49 1.17 -1.64
CA LEU A 26 0.30 2.04 -1.73
C LEU A 26 -0.53 1.90 -0.45
N VAL A 27 -0.52 2.94 0.37
CA VAL A 27 -1.17 2.95 1.70
C VAL A 27 -2.65 3.30 1.57
N LEU A 28 -3.50 2.46 2.13
CA LEU A 28 -4.95 2.62 2.15
C LEU A 28 -5.46 2.43 3.60
N GLY A 29 -6.73 2.73 3.84
CA GLY A 29 -7.36 2.64 5.16
C GLY A 29 -8.14 3.92 5.49
N PRO A 30 -8.64 4.04 6.73
CA PRO A 30 -9.44 5.18 7.14
C PRO A 30 -8.64 6.48 7.18
N LEU A 31 -9.32 7.59 6.88
CA LEU A 31 -8.73 8.93 6.83
C LEU A 31 -9.05 9.65 8.14
N LEU A 32 -8.01 10.12 8.84
CA LEU A 32 -8.19 10.98 10.00
C LEU A 32 -8.24 12.46 9.60
N GLN A 33 -7.62 12.81 8.47
CA GLN A 33 -7.66 14.16 7.90
C GLN A 33 -8.91 14.38 7.05
N SER A 34 -9.37 15.63 6.94
CA SER A 34 -10.57 16.00 6.16
C SER A 34 -10.39 15.98 4.64
N THR A 35 -9.15 15.82 4.15
CA THR A 35 -8.81 15.89 2.72
C THR A 35 -8.36 14.54 2.15
N ILE A 36 -8.76 14.25 0.92
CA ILE A 36 -8.34 13.04 0.21
C ILE A 36 -6.87 13.17 -0.24
N ASN A 37 -6.02 12.23 0.17
CA ASN A 37 -4.63 12.16 -0.28
C ASN A 37 -4.47 11.26 -1.52
N ALA A 38 -3.31 11.35 -2.16
CA ALA A 38 -3.06 10.72 -3.47
C ALA A 38 -3.33 9.20 -3.55
N SER A 39 -3.06 8.44 -2.49
CA SER A 39 -3.31 6.99 -2.51
C SER A 39 -4.80 6.65 -2.47
N ILE A 40 -5.62 7.48 -1.83
CA ILE A 40 -7.06 7.29 -1.73
C ILE A 40 -7.75 7.70 -3.04
N ILE A 41 -7.23 8.72 -3.75
CA ILE A 41 -7.69 9.07 -5.11
C ILE A 41 -7.63 7.84 -6.03
N HIS A 42 -6.63 6.98 -5.87
CA HIS A 42 -6.48 5.77 -6.67
C HIS A 42 -7.64 4.76 -6.47
N ILE A 43 -8.28 4.72 -5.29
CA ILE A 43 -9.47 3.90 -5.03
C ILE A 43 -10.75 4.66 -5.40
N LEU A 44 -10.85 5.92 -4.99
CA LEU A 44 -12.01 6.78 -5.20
C LEU A 44 -12.41 6.92 -6.68
N LYS A 45 -11.44 6.92 -7.59
CA LYS A 45 -11.71 7.01 -9.04
C LYS A 45 -12.57 5.85 -9.57
N TYR A 46 -12.51 4.68 -8.93
CA TYR A 46 -13.34 3.53 -9.32
C TYR A 46 -14.77 3.67 -8.81
N LEU A 47 -14.95 4.17 -7.59
CA LEU A 47 -16.26 4.33 -6.96
C LEU A 47 -17.06 5.49 -7.58
N THR A 48 -16.38 6.57 -7.92
CA THR A 48 -16.99 7.76 -8.56
C THR A 48 -17.27 7.58 -10.04
N GLY A 49 -16.86 6.45 -10.63
CA GLY A 49 -16.96 6.21 -12.07
C GLY A 49 -16.05 7.12 -12.92
N SER A 50 -15.08 7.81 -12.31
CA SER A 50 -14.06 8.60 -13.02
C SER A 50 -13.19 7.70 -13.90
N ALA A 51 -12.90 6.49 -13.45
CA ALA A 51 -12.26 5.44 -14.25
C ALA A 51 -13.32 4.55 -14.90
N LYS A 52 -13.33 4.48 -16.24
CA LYS A 52 -14.25 3.62 -17.01
C LYS A 52 -13.71 2.20 -17.24
N THR A 53 -12.39 2.02 -17.11
CA THR A 53 -11.69 0.74 -17.22
C THR A 53 -10.64 0.65 -16.10
N TYR A 54 -10.11 -0.54 -15.86
CA TYR A 54 -8.94 -0.75 -15.00
C TYR A 54 -7.71 -1.16 -15.83
N ALA A 55 -6.52 -0.75 -15.42
CA ALA A 55 -5.29 -1.06 -16.14
C ALA A 55 -4.83 -2.51 -15.92
N ASN A 56 -4.26 -3.16 -16.94
CA ASN A 56 -3.55 -4.44 -16.82
C ASN A 56 -2.22 -4.25 -16.05
N SER A 57 -2.30 -4.15 -14.73
CA SER A 57 -1.16 -3.83 -13.86
C SER A 57 -1.36 -4.37 -12.46
N VAL A 58 -0.25 -4.59 -11.74
CA VAL A 58 -0.25 -5.04 -10.35
C VAL A 58 0.38 -3.99 -9.44
N GLN A 59 -0.04 -3.97 -8.18
CA GLN A 59 0.47 -3.06 -7.17
C GLN A 59 0.38 -3.72 -5.79
N ALA A 60 1.36 -3.45 -4.92
CA ALA A 60 1.29 -3.83 -3.51
C ALA A 60 0.49 -2.81 -2.69
N TYR A 61 -0.26 -3.30 -1.71
CA TYR A 61 -1.09 -2.51 -0.80
C TYR A 61 -0.74 -2.81 0.66
N VAL A 62 -0.97 -1.82 1.52
CA VAL A 62 -0.79 -1.95 2.97
C VAL A 62 -1.78 -1.05 3.69
N HIS A 63 -2.21 -1.47 4.88
CA HIS A 63 -3.10 -0.69 5.71
C HIS A 63 -2.36 0.42 6.46
N VAL A 64 -2.98 1.59 6.61
CA VAL A 64 -2.37 2.78 7.22
C VAL A 64 -1.98 2.56 8.68
N LYS A 65 -2.78 1.79 9.44
CA LYS A 65 -2.44 1.43 10.83
C LYS A 65 -1.21 0.53 10.89
N ASP A 66 -1.04 -0.40 9.95
CA ASP A 66 0.13 -1.27 9.89
C ASP A 66 1.40 -0.45 9.59
N VAL A 67 1.30 0.55 8.71
CA VAL A 67 2.40 1.48 8.45
C VAL A 67 2.76 2.28 9.70
N ALA A 68 1.77 2.80 10.42
CA ALA A 68 2.01 3.54 11.66
C ALA A 68 2.68 2.65 12.73
N LEU A 69 2.15 1.44 12.94
CA LEU A 69 2.72 0.46 13.87
C LEU A 69 4.12 0.04 13.44
N ALA A 70 4.39 -0.13 12.15
CA ALA A 70 5.73 -0.46 11.65
C ALA A 70 6.76 0.61 12.03
N HIS A 71 6.40 1.89 11.97
CA HIS A 71 7.30 2.98 12.40
C HIS A 71 7.57 2.93 13.91
N VAL A 72 6.56 2.66 14.73
CA VAL A 72 6.72 2.49 16.19
C VAL A 72 7.61 1.29 16.49
N LEU A 73 7.33 0.13 15.90
CA LEU A 73 8.09 -1.10 16.14
C LEU A 73 9.58 -0.96 15.82
N VAL A 74 9.93 -0.36 14.67
CA VAL A 74 11.35 -0.20 14.32
C VAL A 74 12.05 0.85 15.18
N LEU A 75 11.32 1.83 15.70
CA LEU A 75 11.87 2.82 16.61
C LEU A 75 12.13 2.22 18.00
N GLU A 76 11.22 1.37 18.49
CA GLU A 76 11.28 0.77 19.83
C GLU A 76 12.14 -0.49 19.89
N THR A 77 12.51 -1.09 18.75
CA THR A 77 13.35 -2.30 18.71
C THR A 77 14.84 -1.92 18.60
N PRO A 78 15.67 -2.11 19.64
CA PRO A 78 17.07 -1.67 19.62
C PRO A 78 17.94 -2.36 18.57
N SER A 79 17.55 -3.55 18.10
CA SER A 79 18.25 -4.29 17.05
C SER A 79 17.77 -3.97 15.63
N ALA A 80 16.76 -3.11 15.47
CA ALA A 80 16.24 -2.75 14.16
C ALA A 80 17.28 -1.96 13.37
N SER A 81 17.49 -2.34 12.12
CA SER A 81 18.48 -1.68 11.26
C SER A 81 18.15 -1.78 9.77
N GLY A 82 18.64 -0.80 9.02
CA GLY A 82 18.51 -0.76 7.56
C GLY A 82 17.08 -0.48 7.10
N ARG A 83 16.62 -1.23 6.10
CA ARG A 83 15.37 -0.97 5.38
C ARG A 83 14.32 -2.04 5.67
N TYR A 84 13.06 -1.66 5.77
CA TYR A 84 11.91 -2.54 6.02
C TYR A 84 10.82 -2.30 4.98
N LEU A 85 10.53 -3.32 4.16
CA LEU A 85 9.41 -3.27 3.22
C LEU A 85 8.09 -3.47 3.96
N CYS A 86 7.19 -2.48 3.89
CA CYS A 86 5.88 -2.51 4.54
C CYS A 86 4.78 -2.70 3.48
N ALA A 87 4.36 -3.95 3.30
CA ALA A 87 3.41 -4.40 2.29
C ALA A 87 2.69 -5.66 2.78
N GLU A 88 1.38 -5.79 2.54
CA GLU A 88 0.62 -6.99 2.92
C GLU A 88 0.49 -7.97 1.74
N SER A 89 -0.01 -7.50 0.59
CA SER A 89 -0.18 -8.32 -0.62
C SER A 89 -0.08 -7.50 -1.90
N VAL A 90 0.13 -8.19 -3.03
CA VAL A 90 0.14 -7.62 -4.38
C VAL A 90 -1.11 -8.06 -5.12
N LEU A 91 -1.88 -7.10 -5.63
CA LEU A 91 -3.10 -7.37 -6.38
C LEU A 91 -3.01 -6.81 -7.80
N HIS A 92 -3.65 -7.49 -8.75
CA HIS A 92 -3.97 -6.92 -10.04
C HIS A 92 -5.10 -5.89 -9.90
N ARG A 93 -5.17 -4.86 -10.76
CA ARG A 93 -6.28 -3.88 -10.68
C ARG A 93 -7.65 -4.53 -10.83
N GLY A 94 -7.74 -5.60 -11.63
CA GLY A 94 -8.94 -6.44 -11.75
C GLY A 94 -9.40 -7.02 -10.41
N ASP A 95 -8.48 -7.53 -9.58
CA ASP A 95 -8.84 -8.07 -8.25
C ASP A 95 -9.38 -6.96 -7.34
N VAL A 96 -8.79 -5.76 -7.43
CA VAL A 96 -9.20 -4.61 -6.62
C VAL A 96 -10.63 -4.19 -6.96
N VAL A 97 -10.95 -4.01 -8.25
CA VAL A 97 -12.31 -3.61 -8.65
C VAL A 97 -13.33 -4.71 -8.37
N GLU A 98 -12.94 -5.99 -8.45
CA GLU A 98 -13.80 -7.12 -8.07
C GLU A 98 -14.12 -7.11 -6.57
N ILE A 99 -13.12 -6.85 -5.71
CA ILE A 99 -13.34 -6.71 -4.27
C ILE A 99 -14.28 -5.53 -3.98
N LEU A 100 -14.06 -4.39 -4.62
CA LEU A 100 -14.91 -3.20 -4.45
C LEU A 100 -16.35 -3.47 -4.91
N ALA A 101 -16.54 -4.12 -6.07
CA ALA A 101 -17.87 -4.50 -6.58
C ALA A 101 -18.63 -5.41 -5.60
N LYS A 102 -17.93 -6.34 -4.95
CA LYS A 102 -18.52 -7.26 -3.97
C LYS A 102 -18.94 -6.56 -2.68
N PHE A 103 -18.13 -5.63 -2.19
CA PHE A 103 -18.45 -4.91 -0.96
C PHE A 103 -19.46 -3.77 -1.14
N PHE A 104 -19.44 -3.12 -2.30
CA PHE A 104 -20.21 -1.92 -2.56
C PHE A 104 -20.91 -1.98 -3.94
N PRO A 105 -21.88 -2.90 -4.12
CA PRO A 105 -22.59 -3.07 -5.39
C PRO A 105 -23.40 -1.84 -5.81
N GLU A 106 -23.62 -0.87 -4.92
CA GLU A 106 -24.26 0.41 -5.21
C GLU A 106 -23.41 1.34 -6.09
N TYR A 107 -22.08 1.11 -6.18
CA TYR A 107 -21.20 1.89 -7.05
C TYR A 107 -20.96 1.18 -8.38
N ASN A 108 -21.02 1.96 -9.47
CA ASN A 108 -20.72 1.46 -10.81
C ASN A 108 -19.20 1.38 -11.06
N VAL A 109 -18.54 0.44 -10.40
CA VAL A 109 -17.10 0.20 -10.57
C VAL A 109 -16.80 -0.44 -11.95
N PRO A 110 -15.64 -0.13 -12.57
CA PRO A 110 -15.34 -0.63 -13.91
C PRO A 110 -15.09 -2.14 -13.92
N THR A 111 -15.69 -2.83 -14.90
CA THR A 111 -15.58 -4.28 -15.09
C THR A 111 -14.68 -4.69 -16.25
N LYS A 112 -14.23 -3.72 -17.06
CA LYS A 112 -13.39 -3.95 -18.24
C LYS A 112 -11.94 -3.56 -18.02
N CYS A 113 -11.03 -4.41 -18.49
CA CYS A 113 -9.61 -4.11 -18.57
C CYS A 113 -9.35 -3.11 -19.71
N SER A 114 -8.42 -2.17 -19.54
CA SER A 114 -8.00 -1.27 -20.61
C SER A 114 -7.15 -1.94 -21.69
N ASP A 115 -6.61 -3.11 -21.38
CA ASP A 115 -5.79 -3.94 -22.26
C ASP A 115 -6.39 -5.34 -22.29
N GLU A 116 -7.08 -5.63 -23.40
CA GLU A 116 -7.74 -6.92 -23.66
C GLU A 116 -6.89 -7.82 -24.57
N VAL A 117 -5.69 -7.37 -24.96
CA VAL A 117 -4.83 -8.08 -25.92
C VAL A 117 -3.72 -8.85 -25.20
N ASN A 118 -3.05 -8.22 -24.24
CA ASN A 118 -1.92 -8.84 -23.55
C ASN A 118 -2.39 -9.74 -22.41
N PRO A 119 -1.58 -10.77 -22.05
CA PRO A 119 -1.87 -11.59 -20.89
C PRO A 119 -1.93 -10.74 -19.62
N ARG A 120 -2.79 -11.16 -18.69
CA ARG A 120 -2.94 -10.53 -17.38
C ARG A 120 -1.62 -10.51 -16.61
N VAL A 121 -1.17 -9.34 -16.18
CA VAL A 121 0.05 -9.17 -15.39
C VAL A 121 -0.08 -9.92 -14.06
N LYS A 122 0.90 -10.77 -13.75
CA LYS A 122 0.93 -11.57 -12.53
C LYS A 122 1.51 -10.79 -11.36
N PRO A 123 0.96 -10.95 -10.13
CA PRO A 123 1.57 -10.41 -8.92
C PRO A 123 3.02 -10.86 -8.77
N TYR A 124 3.91 -9.92 -8.41
CA TYR A 124 5.30 -10.22 -8.14
C TYR A 124 5.50 -10.76 -6.72
N LYS A 125 6.59 -11.50 -6.52
CA LYS A 125 7.00 -11.97 -5.20
C LYS A 125 7.74 -10.85 -4.46
N PHE A 126 7.51 -10.73 -3.17
CA PHE A 126 8.24 -9.82 -2.28
C PHE A 126 8.40 -10.47 -0.89
N SER A 127 9.19 -9.84 -0.03
CA SER A 127 9.33 -10.24 1.38
C SER A 127 9.04 -9.06 2.30
N ASN A 128 8.07 -9.24 3.18
CA ASN A 128 7.80 -8.38 4.34
C ASN A 128 8.31 -9.02 5.65
N GLN A 129 9.17 -10.05 5.54
CA GLN A 129 9.55 -10.90 6.66
C GLN A 129 10.19 -10.10 7.79
N LYS A 130 11.03 -9.10 7.48
CA LYS A 130 11.65 -8.25 8.50
C LYS A 130 10.66 -7.59 9.46
N LEU A 131 9.48 -7.17 9.00
CA LEU A 131 8.45 -6.60 9.89
C LEU A 131 7.70 -7.69 10.65
N LYS A 132 7.46 -8.85 10.03
CA LYS A 132 6.86 -10.01 10.71
C LYS A 132 7.76 -10.54 11.82
N ASP A 133 9.08 -10.54 11.61
CA ASP A 133 10.07 -10.93 12.62
C ASP A 133 10.07 -9.99 13.83
N LEU A 134 9.59 -8.73 13.66
CA LEU A 134 9.34 -7.78 14.74
C LEU A 134 7.95 -7.93 15.37
N GLY A 135 7.18 -8.95 14.99
CA GLY A 135 5.84 -9.21 15.51
C GLY A 135 4.72 -8.42 14.82
N LEU A 136 4.98 -7.74 13.69
CA LEU A 136 3.92 -7.04 12.98
C LEU A 136 2.98 -8.03 12.26
N GLU A 137 1.71 -8.00 12.65
CA GLU A 137 0.62 -8.65 11.94
C GLU A 137 -0.01 -7.68 10.94
N PHE A 138 -0.10 -8.09 9.68
CA PHE A 138 -0.65 -7.25 8.62
C PHE A 138 -2.16 -7.41 8.50
N THR A 139 -2.86 -6.28 8.39
CA THR A 139 -4.29 -6.22 8.10
C THR A 139 -4.55 -6.67 6.66
N PRO A 140 -5.43 -7.65 6.40
CA PRO A 140 -5.71 -8.13 5.04
C PRO A 140 -6.20 -7.02 4.11
N VAL A 141 -5.69 -6.99 2.86
CA VAL A 141 -6.04 -5.94 1.88
C VAL A 141 -7.54 -5.76 1.64
N LYS A 142 -8.36 -6.83 1.77
CA LYS A 142 -9.83 -6.73 1.65
C LYS A 142 -10.43 -5.84 2.73
N GLN A 143 -10.00 -6.01 3.99
CA GLN A 143 -10.43 -5.17 5.10
C GLN A 143 -9.93 -3.74 4.92
N CYS A 144 -8.68 -3.58 4.49
CA CYS A 144 -8.09 -2.28 4.17
C CYS A 144 -8.90 -1.50 3.10
N LEU A 145 -9.30 -2.16 2.02
CA LEU A 145 -10.18 -1.59 0.99
C LEU A 145 -11.55 -1.23 1.54
N TYR A 146 -12.16 -2.09 2.35
CA TYR A 146 -13.46 -1.82 2.97
C TYR A 146 -13.42 -0.59 3.88
N GLU A 147 -12.45 -0.53 4.81
CA GLU A 147 -12.27 0.59 5.74
C GLU A 147 -11.95 1.90 5.01
N THR A 148 -11.25 1.85 3.86
CA THR A 148 -11.01 3.02 3.02
C THR A 148 -12.30 3.66 2.52
N VAL A 149 -13.28 2.86 2.12
CA VAL A 149 -14.53 3.35 1.50
C VAL A 149 -15.57 3.74 2.55
N LYS A 150 -15.55 3.10 3.73
CA LYS A 150 -16.46 3.43 4.83
C LYS A 150 -16.04 4.67 5.63
N SER A 151 -14.80 5.13 5.46
CA SER A 151 -14.23 6.28 6.17
C SER A 151 -14.75 7.61 5.69
#